data_AF-A0A419K6D8-F1
#
_entry.id   AF-A0A419K6D8-F1
#
_cell.length_a   1.000
_cell.length_b   1.000
_cell.length_c   1.000
_cell.angle_alpha   90.00
_cell.angle_beta   90.00
_cell.angle_gamma   90.00
#
_symmetry.space_group_name_H-M   'P 1'
#
loop_
_entity.id
_entity.type
_entity.pdbx_description
1 polymer ?
#
loop_
_entity_poly.entity_id
_entity_poly.type
_entity_poly.pdbx_seq_one_letter_code
_entity_poly.pdbx_strand_id
1 'polypeptide(L)'
;EEIDKCSQEIKELNYALVNLEIEHEIGKINDQAYQNAFLTIQECLKRTNMEKTDLETLRNTLSNMLLGEKHEQPEIKIEGEEVKKEKEKGEQKAEEKPAASPNLPEPPVVVYVKEVGQSGEA
;
A
#
# COMPACT_ATOMS: atom_id res chain seq x y z
N GLU A 1 -9.36 -6.92 -24.43
CA GLU A 1 -10.09 -5.71 -24.86
C GLU A 1 -10.09 -4.65 -23.78
N GLU A 2 -10.78 -4.80 -22.64
CA GLU A 2 -10.78 -3.75 -21.60
C GLU A 2 -9.40 -3.50 -20.95
N ILE A 3 -8.61 -4.53 -20.65
CA ILE A 3 -7.22 -4.36 -20.13
C ILE A 3 -6.34 -3.60 -21.14
N ASP A 4 -6.53 -3.86 -22.43
CA ASP A 4 -5.80 -3.21 -23.52
C ASP A 4 -6.23 -1.74 -23.64
N LYS A 5 -7.53 -1.47 -23.50
CA LYS A 5 -8.10 -0.13 -23.46
C LYS A 5 -7.57 0.67 -22.26
N CYS A 6 -7.54 0.10 -21.05
CA CYS A 6 -6.92 0.75 -19.90
C CYS A 6 -5.43 1.03 -20.16
N SER A 7 -4.72 0.09 -20.79
CA SER A 7 -3.31 0.28 -21.15
C SER A 7 -3.11 1.38 -22.18
N GLN A 8 -4.03 1.54 -23.12
CA GLN A 8 -4.03 2.61 -24.11
C GLN A 8 -4.35 3.96 -23.46
N GLU A 9 -5.36 4.03 -22.59
CA GLU A 9 -5.72 5.23 -21.83
C GLU A 9 -4.55 5.69 -20.94
N ILE A 10 -3.83 4.78 -20.28
CA ILE A 10 -2.62 5.11 -19.53
C ILE A 10 -1.57 5.76 -20.43
N LYS A 11 -1.36 5.26 -21.66
CA LYS A 11 -0.42 5.88 -22.61
C LYS A 11 -0.87 7.27 -23.02
N GLU A 12 -2.15 7.44 -23.33
CA GLU A 12 -2.72 8.73 -23.72
C GLU A 12 -2.64 9.77 -22.60
N LEU A 13 -2.92 9.37 -21.35
CA LEU A 13 -2.75 10.23 -20.18
C LEU A 13 -1.29 10.65 -19.97
N ASN A 14 -0.32 9.76 -20.23
CA ASN A 14 1.10 10.12 -20.18
C ASN A 14 1.47 11.12 -21.29
N TYR A 15 0.95 10.96 -22.51
CA TYR A 15 1.15 11.96 -23.56
C TYR A 15 0.49 13.30 -23.21
N ALA A 16 -0.70 13.28 -22.61
CA ALA A 16 -1.37 14.48 -22.14
C ALA A 16 -0.55 15.21 -21.08
N LEU A 17 0.08 14.48 -20.15
CA LEU A 17 0.96 15.05 -19.14
C LEU A 17 2.18 15.75 -19.75
N VAL A 18 2.84 15.10 -20.72
CA VAL A 18 3.99 15.69 -21.42
C VAL A 18 3.58 16.96 -22.19
N ASN A 19 2.43 16.92 -22.88
CA ASN A 19 1.93 18.08 -23.60
C ASN A 19 1.58 19.23 -22.65
N LEU A 20 0.97 18.94 -21.49
CA LEU A 20 0.67 19.93 -20.47
C LEU A 20 1.94 20.62 -19.96
N GLU A 21 3.00 19.86 -19.72
CA GLU A 21 4.30 20.40 -19.30
C GLU A 21 4.88 21.34 -20.35
N ILE A 22 4.85 20.94 -21.63
CA ILE A 22 5.32 21.78 -22.74
C ILE A 22 4.50 23.07 -22.82
N GLU A 23 3.18 22.99 -22.69
CA GLU A 23 2.28 24.15 -22.75
C GLU A 23 2.51 25.14 -21.59
N HIS A 24 2.81 24.64 -20.40
CA HIS A 24 3.17 25.46 -19.25
C HIS A 24 4.51 26.16 -19.46
N GLU A 25 5.54 25.44 -19.89
CA GLU A 25 6.89 25.98 -20.10
C GLU A 25 6.95 27.05 -21.21
N ILE A 26 6.12 26.94 -22.25
CA ILE A 26 6.01 27.98 -23.29
C ILE A 26 5.04 29.10 -22.93
N GLY A 27 4.44 29.06 -21.73
CA GLY A 27 3.55 30.10 -21.21
C GLY A 27 2.18 30.16 -21.88
N LYS A 28 1.70 29.07 -22.50
CA LYS A 28 0.34 29.00 -23.08
C LYS A 28 -0.74 28.90 -22.00
N ILE A 29 -0.41 28.30 -20.87
CA ILE A 29 -1.31 28.13 -19.73
C ILE A 29 -0.72 28.77 -18.49
N ASN A 30 -1.59 29.28 -17.60
CA ASN A 30 -1.16 29.84 -16.33
C ASN A 30 -0.99 28.75 -15.26
N ASP A 31 -0.30 29.09 -14.16
CA ASP A 31 0.02 28.15 -13.08
C ASP A 31 -1.23 27.49 -12.48
N GLN A 32 -2.32 28.25 -12.31
CA GLN A 32 -3.56 27.71 -11.75
C GLN A 32 -4.19 26.64 -12.66
N ALA A 33 -4.22 26.90 -13.98
CA ALA A 33 -4.74 25.96 -14.96
C ALA A 33 -3.84 24.71 -15.06
N TYR A 34 -2.52 24.90 -15.06
CA TYR A 34 -1.54 23.82 -15.03
C TYR A 34 -1.77 22.91 -13.81
N GLN A 35 -1.79 23.48 -12.60
CA GLN A 35 -1.95 22.71 -11.37
C GLN A 35 -3.27 21.91 -11.37
N ASN A 36 -4.36 22.52 -11.81
CA ASN A 36 -5.66 21.83 -11.87
C ASN A 36 -5.65 20.67 -12.90
N ALA A 37 -5.10 20.91 -14.09
CA ALA A 37 -4.99 19.88 -15.12
C ALA A 37 -4.04 18.76 -14.71
N PHE A 38 -2.91 19.09 -14.07
CA PHE A 38 -1.93 18.15 -13.56
C PHE A 38 -2.54 17.22 -12.51
N LEU A 39 -3.27 17.77 -11.54
CA LEU A 39 -3.99 16.97 -10.53
C LEU A 39 -5.03 16.06 -11.18
N THR A 40 -5.81 16.58 -12.13
CA THR A 40 -6.81 15.80 -12.85
C THR A 40 -6.17 14.62 -13.60
N ILE A 41 -5.10 14.86 -14.35
CA ILE A 41 -4.39 13.81 -15.10
C ILE A 41 -3.81 12.77 -14.14
N GLN A 42 -3.24 13.19 -12.99
CA GLN A 42 -2.74 12.26 -11.99
C GLN A 42 -3.84 11.38 -11.38
N GLU A 43 -4.98 11.96 -11.05
CA GLU A 43 -6.13 11.22 -10.52
C GLU A 43 -6.64 10.19 -11.55
N CYS A 44 -6.76 10.60 -12.82
CA CYS A 44 -7.10 9.70 -13.90
C CYS A 44 -6.08 8.56 -14.04
N LEU A 45 -4.78 8.85 -14.04
CA LEU A 45 -3.74 7.83 -14.10
C LEU A 45 -3.85 6.82 -12.97
N LYS A 46 -4.04 7.27 -11.72
CA LYS A 46 -4.21 6.39 -10.56
C LYS A 46 -5.44 5.50 -10.72
N ARG A 47 -6.59 6.09 -11.06
CA ARG A 47 -7.84 5.36 -11.27
C ARG A 47 -7.71 4.28 -12.35
N THR A 48 -7.18 4.64 -13.52
CA THR A 48 -7.07 3.72 -14.66
C THR A 48 -6.05 2.59 -14.38
N ASN A 49 -4.99 2.85 -13.62
CA ASN A 49 -4.07 1.80 -13.18
C ASN A 49 -4.71 0.83 -12.18
N MET A 50 -5.50 1.33 -11.23
CA MET A 50 -6.25 0.49 -10.29
C MET A 50 -7.24 -0.40 -11.05
N GLU A 51 -8.03 0.20 -11.93
CA GLU A 51 -9.00 -0.54 -12.76
C GLU A 51 -8.33 -1.63 -13.60
N LYS A 52 -7.18 -1.32 -14.22
CA LYS A 52 -6.39 -2.31 -14.95
C LYS A 52 -5.95 -3.46 -14.05
N THR A 53 -5.42 -3.16 -12.86
CA THR A 53 -4.94 -4.17 -11.89
C THR A 53 -6.09 -5.05 -11.41
N ASP A 54 -7.26 -4.47 -11.16
CA ASP A 54 -8.46 -5.19 -10.74
C ASP A 54 -8.95 -6.14 -11.85
N LEU A 55 -8.98 -5.66 -13.10
CA LEU A 55 -9.34 -6.48 -14.26
C LEU A 55 -8.35 -7.63 -14.49
N GLU A 56 -7.05 -7.38 -14.34
CA GLU A 56 -6.02 -8.42 -14.43
C GLU A 56 -6.16 -9.47 -13.32
N THR A 57 -6.43 -9.04 -12.09
CA THR A 57 -6.66 -9.92 -10.94
C THR A 57 -7.90 -10.78 -11.14
N LEU A 58 -9.00 -10.20 -11.63
CA LEU A 58 -10.22 -10.92 -11.95
C LEU A 58 -9.98 -11.94 -13.08
N ARG A 59 -9.30 -11.52 -14.15
CA ARG A 59 -8.94 -12.39 -15.27
C ARG A 59 -8.11 -13.59 -14.81
N ASN A 60 -7.14 -13.37 -13.92
CA ASN A 60 -6.30 -14.43 -13.36
C ASN A 60 -7.12 -15.36 -12.47
N THR A 61 -8.00 -14.83 -11.62
CA THR A 61 -8.90 -15.63 -10.76
C THR A 61 -9.81 -16.54 -11.59
N LEU A 62 -10.40 -16.01 -12.66
CA LEU A 62 -11.24 -16.78 -13.58
C LEU A 62 -10.43 -17.83 -14.35
N SER A 63 -9.21 -17.49 -14.77
CA SER A 63 -8.30 -18.42 -15.44
C SER A 63 -7.97 -19.61 -14.52
N ASN A 64 -7.62 -19.34 -13.27
CA ASN A 64 -7.28 -20.37 -12.28
C ASN A 64 -8.50 -21.26 -11.95
N MET A 65 -9.70 -20.67 -11.89
CA MET A 65 -10.95 -21.42 -11.71
C MET A 65 -11.23 -22.38 -12.88
N LEU A 66 -11.03 -21.93 -14.13
CA LEU A 66 -11.20 -22.77 -15.32
C LEU A 66 -10.18 -23.90 -15.41
N LEU A 67 -8.96 -23.67 -14.93
CA LEU A 67 -7.87 -24.65 -14.89
C LEU A 67 -8.00 -25.67 -13.74
N GLY A 68 -9.01 -25.51 -12.87
CA GLY A 68 -9.24 -26.41 -11.73
C GLY A 68 -8.20 -26.27 -10.61
N GLU A 69 -7.38 -25.21 -10.65
CA GLU A 69 -6.45 -24.90 -9.57
C GLU A 69 -7.27 -24.42 -8.37
N LYS A 70 -7.26 -25.23 -7.31
CA LYS A 70 -7.86 -24.88 -6.03
C LYS A 70 -7.16 -23.62 -5.54
N HIS A 71 -7.95 -22.59 -5.25
CA HIS A 71 -7.50 -21.29 -4.78
C HIS A 71 -6.45 -21.45 -3.67
N GLU A 72 -5.16 -21.36 -4.03
CA GLU A 72 -4.18 -20.82 -3.12
C GLU A 72 -4.55 -19.35 -3.05
N GLN A 73 -5.38 -19.04 -2.05
CA GLN A 73 -5.48 -17.67 -1.60
C GLN A 73 -4.04 -17.17 -1.44
N PRO A 74 -3.71 -15.94 -1.84
CA PRO A 74 -2.53 -15.34 -1.28
C PRO A 74 -2.75 -15.36 0.24
N GLU A 75 -2.06 -16.29 0.92
CA GLU A 75 -1.72 -16.14 2.32
C GLU A 75 -0.99 -14.81 2.38
N ILE A 76 -1.77 -13.76 2.66
CA ILE A 76 -1.25 -12.63 3.37
C ILE A 76 -0.71 -13.25 4.65
N LYS A 77 0.61 -13.49 4.68
CA LYS A 77 1.35 -13.77 5.89
C LYS A 77 1.24 -12.52 6.75
N ILE A 78 0.11 -12.38 7.43
CA ILE A 78 0.01 -11.66 8.68
C ILE A 78 0.40 -12.70 9.72
N GLU A 79 1.63 -12.63 10.18
CA GLU A 79 2.08 -13.38 11.35
C GLU A 79 1.22 -12.96 12.56
N GLY A 80 0.70 -13.96 13.29
CA GLY A 80 0.11 -13.82 14.63
C GLY A 80 -1.43 -13.75 14.63
N GLU A 81 -2.17 -14.87 14.55
CA GLU A 81 -2.38 -15.90 15.59
C GLU A 81 -3.46 -15.51 16.64
N GLU A 82 -4.53 -16.32 16.64
CA GLU A 82 -5.45 -16.62 17.76
C GLU A 82 -6.32 -15.46 18.31
N VAL A 83 -7.63 -15.64 18.56
CA VAL A 83 -8.13 -16.45 19.67
C VAL A 83 -9.59 -16.86 19.45
N LYS A 84 -9.83 -18.11 19.85
CA LYS A 84 -11.08 -18.84 19.98
C LYS A 84 -12.13 -18.15 20.85
N LYS A 85 -13.33 -18.11 20.29
CA LYS A 85 -14.64 -18.46 20.88
C LYS A 85 -14.59 -19.30 22.18
N GLU A 86 -15.20 -18.81 23.27
CA GLU A 86 -16.20 -19.48 24.15
C GLU A 86 -16.42 -18.61 25.40
N LYS A 87 -17.64 -18.09 25.62
CA LYS A 87 -18.76 -18.64 26.43
C LYS A 87 -18.72 -18.27 27.93
N GLU A 88 -19.86 -17.73 28.33
CA GLU A 88 -20.54 -17.91 29.63
C GLU A 88 -20.00 -17.22 30.90
N LYS A 89 -20.60 -16.06 31.17
CA LYS A 89 -21.43 -15.73 32.35
C LYS A 89 -21.07 -16.46 33.67
N GLY A 90 -20.56 -15.70 34.64
CA GLY A 90 -20.56 -16.07 36.05
C GLY A 90 -20.19 -14.87 36.92
N GLU A 91 -21.01 -14.61 37.93
CA GLU A 91 -21.11 -13.40 38.73
C GLU A 91 -20.05 -13.23 39.84
N GLN A 92 -19.79 -11.96 40.18
CA GLN A 92 -19.59 -11.41 41.54
C GLN A 92 -18.20 -11.44 42.24
N LYS A 93 -17.74 -10.21 42.56
CA LYS A 93 -17.37 -9.67 43.89
C LYS A 93 -15.88 -9.40 44.21
N ALA A 94 -15.61 -8.09 44.26
CA ALA A 94 -14.78 -7.30 45.20
C ALA A 94 -13.26 -7.54 45.39
N GLU A 95 -12.57 -6.38 45.38
CA GLU A 95 -11.40 -5.96 46.16
C GLU A 95 -9.96 -6.34 45.79
N GLU A 96 -9.19 -5.26 45.55
CA GLU A 96 -7.79 -4.97 45.90
C GLU A 96 -6.57 -5.61 45.17
N LYS A 97 -5.76 -4.67 44.65
CA LYS A 97 -4.31 -4.67 44.33
C LYS A 97 -3.82 -5.14 42.95
N PRO A 98 -2.80 -4.43 42.39
CA PRO A 98 -2.50 -4.46 40.97
C PRO A 98 -1.77 -5.76 40.62
N ALA A 99 -2.32 -6.45 39.63
CA ALA A 99 -1.75 -7.67 39.08
C ALA A 99 -0.37 -7.39 38.47
N ALA A 100 0.63 -8.10 38.98
CA ALA A 100 1.84 -8.43 38.24
C ALA A 100 1.40 -9.04 36.90
N SER A 101 1.65 -8.32 35.82
CA SER A 101 1.43 -8.83 34.46
C SER A 101 2.62 -9.69 34.05
N PRO A 102 2.39 -10.91 33.57
CA PRO A 102 3.46 -11.80 33.14
C PRO A 102 4.01 -11.36 31.78
N ASN A 103 5.34 -11.20 31.75
CA ASN A 103 6.21 -11.43 30.60
C ASN A 103 5.81 -10.77 29.27
N LEU A 104 5.91 -9.43 29.21
CA LEU A 104 6.03 -8.71 27.95
C LEU A 104 7.51 -8.77 27.53
N PRO A 105 7.85 -9.16 26.28
CA PRO A 105 9.22 -9.09 25.81
C PRO A 105 9.63 -7.61 25.75
N GLU A 106 10.74 -7.27 26.43
CA GLU A 106 11.27 -5.90 26.39
C GLU A 106 11.61 -5.51 24.95
N PRO A 107 11.25 -4.29 24.53
CA PRO A 107 11.54 -3.83 23.19
C PRO A 107 13.06 -3.72 22.99
N PRO A 108 13.59 -4.09 21.82
CA PRO A 108 15.02 -4.15 21.58
C PRO A 108 15.64 -2.75 21.68
N VAL A 109 16.69 -2.64 22.50
CA VAL A 109 17.46 -1.42 22.69
C VAL A 109 18.41 -1.23 21.50
N VAL A 110 18.19 -0.18 20.70
CA VAL A 110 19.08 0.19 19.61
C VAL A 110 20.24 1.04 20.17
N VAL A 111 21.45 0.52 20.12
CA VAL A 111 22.67 1.24 20.54
C VAL A 111 23.35 1.81 19.30
N TYR A 112 23.44 3.14 19.21
CA TYR A 112 24.21 3.80 18.14
C TYR A 112 25.69 3.82 18.49
N VAL A 113 26.49 3.04 17.76
CA VAL A 113 27.94 3.06 17.88
C VAL A 113 28.45 4.30 17.14
N LYS A 114 28.94 5.29 17.88
CA LYS A 114 29.57 6.47 17.30
C LYS A 114 31.02 6.11 16.96
N GLU A 115 31.29 5.85 15.68
CA GLU A 115 32.64 5.78 15.13
C GLU A 115 33.37 7.09 15.44
N VAL A 116 34.31 7.05 16.39
CA VAL A 116 35.24 8.16 16.63
C VAL A 116 36.43 7.93 15.72
N GLY A 117 36.63 8.88 14.80
CA GLY A 117 37.59 8.82 13.72
C GLY A 117 38.97 8.34 14.14
N GLN A 118 39.48 7.37 13.39
CA GLN A 118 40.87 6.96 13.36
C GLN A 118 41.70 8.09 12.71
N SER A 119 42.00 9.13 13.49
CA SER A 119 43.05 10.10 13.15
C SER A 119 44.41 9.49 13.51
N GLY A 120 45.28 9.42 12.50
CA GLY A 120 46.54 8.69 12.55
C GLY A 120 47.61 9.25 13.48
N GLU A 121 48.57 8.37 13.78
CA GLU A 121 49.88 8.70 14.29
C GLU A 121 50.91 8.46 13.18
N ALA A 122 51.71 9.49 12.92
CA ALA A 122 53.03 9.42 12.31
C ALA A 122 54.06 9.63 13.43
#